data_AF-N2B266-F1
#
_entry.id   AF-N2B266-F1
#
_cell.length_a   1.000
_cell.length_b   1.000
_cell.length_c   1.000
_cell.angle_alpha   90.00
_cell.angle_beta   90.00
_cell.angle_gamma   90.00
#
_symmetry.space_group_name_H-M   'P 1'
#
loop_
_entity.id
_entity.type
_entity.pdbx_description
1 polymer ?
#
loop_
_entity_poly.entity_id
_entity_poly.type
_entity_poly.pdbx_seq_one_letter_code
_entity_poly.pdbx_strand_id
1 'polypeptide(L)'
;MKQIIFFFLKPLSFLPALAMMYVIYGFSAQDASASGNLSFKVSYKIVEIGNEVLERGLDETEIEVFADRIEYPVRKLAHMTEYFMLAVAVSFPFYVYGLRGFPLMLVAGLICVAFAAGDEYHQSFVAGRGPSIKDVGIDSIGAFFGILTVQIICWVFLAPARSARRQEEFAYRKRARREEAHRRQEAIRREDAARRRRRRYY
;
A
#
# COMPACT_ATOMS: atom_id res chain seq x y z
N MET A 1 -29.22 -0.84 -4.37
CA MET A 1 -28.54 -1.28 -3.12
C MET A 1 -27.02 -1.45 -3.28
N LYS A 2 -26.51 -2.34 -4.16
CA LYS A 2 -25.04 -2.54 -4.33
C LYS A 2 -24.25 -1.24 -4.62
N GLN A 3 -24.76 -0.36 -5.47
CA GLN A 3 -24.09 0.92 -5.80
C GLN A 3 -23.97 1.87 -4.61
N ILE A 4 -24.96 1.91 -3.73
CA ILE A 4 -24.97 2.75 -2.52
C ILE A 4 -23.98 2.18 -1.50
N ILE A 5 -23.97 0.85 -1.31
CA ILE A 5 -23.03 0.15 -0.42
C ILE A 5 -21.58 0.40 -0.87
N PHE A 6 -21.28 0.29 -2.17
CA PHE A 6 -19.95 0.61 -2.69
C PHE A 6 -19.61 2.11 -2.59
N PHE A 7 -20.59 3.01 -2.64
CA PHE A 7 -20.35 4.45 -2.47
C PHE A 7 -19.89 4.78 -1.04
N PHE A 8 -20.47 4.15 -0.01
CA PHE A 8 -20.09 4.36 1.39
C PHE A 8 -18.87 3.52 1.83
N LEU A 9 -18.69 2.30 1.32
CA LEU A 9 -17.52 1.46 1.64
C LEU A 9 -16.21 1.98 1.04
N LYS A 10 -16.29 2.76 -0.04
CA LYS A 10 -15.11 3.35 -0.68
C LYS A 10 -14.34 4.32 0.23
N PRO A 11 -14.94 5.39 0.77
CA PRO A 11 -14.23 6.23 1.73
C PRO A 11 -13.83 5.47 3.00
N LEU A 12 -14.62 4.45 3.39
CA LEU A 12 -14.32 3.61 4.55
C LEU A 12 -13.00 2.84 4.42
N SER A 13 -12.52 2.57 3.20
CA SER A 13 -11.25 1.88 2.99
C SER A 13 -10.05 2.67 3.50
N PHE A 14 -10.19 3.98 3.72
CA PHE A 14 -9.14 4.83 4.29
C PHE A 14 -9.16 4.86 5.82
N LEU A 15 -10.15 4.26 6.49
CA LEU A 15 -10.17 4.20 7.96
C LEU A 15 -8.89 3.62 8.57
N PRO A 16 -8.29 2.53 8.04
CA PRO A 16 -7.03 2.02 8.56
C PRO A 16 -5.90 3.06 8.46
N ALA A 17 -5.87 3.85 7.39
CA ALA A 17 -4.87 4.91 7.23
C ALA A 17 -5.08 6.02 8.27
N LEU A 18 -6.32 6.47 8.47
CA LEU A 18 -6.65 7.47 9.49
C LEU A 18 -6.34 6.98 10.91
N ALA A 19 -6.61 5.70 11.20
CA ALA A 19 -6.26 5.09 12.47
C ALA A 19 -4.74 5.07 12.67
N MET A 20 -3.97 4.70 11.65
CA MET A 20 -2.51 4.74 11.72
C MET A 20 -1.96 6.16 11.91
N MET A 21 -2.53 7.15 11.22
CA MET A 21 -2.15 8.57 11.42
C MET A 21 -2.41 9.02 12.85
N TYR A 22 -3.54 8.61 13.44
CA TYR A 22 -3.86 8.91 14.84
C TYR A 22 -2.87 8.25 15.82
N VAL A 23 -2.51 6.99 15.57
CA VAL A 23 -1.52 6.27 16.39
C VAL A 23 -0.16 6.94 16.34
N ILE A 24 0.34 7.27 15.13
CA ILE A 24 1.63 7.94 14.95
C ILE A 24 1.65 9.28 15.68
N TYR A 25 0.61 10.09 15.48
CA TYR A 25 0.50 11.39 16.16
C TYR A 25 0.47 11.24 17.69
N GLY A 26 -0.20 10.20 18.21
CA GLY A 26 -0.20 9.86 19.63
C GLY A 26 1.17 9.50 20.19
N PHE A 27 2.02 8.80 19.41
CA PHE A 27 3.41 8.52 19.80
C PHE A 27 4.35 9.73 19.61
N SER A 28 4.06 10.59 18.65
CA SER A 28 4.79 11.83 18.39
C SER A 28 4.56 12.91 19.46
N ALA A 29 3.35 12.97 20.02
CA ALA A 29 3.01 13.89 21.09
C ALA A 29 3.67 13.58 22.44
N GLN A 30 4.26 12.38 22.60
CA GLN A 30 4.98 12.01 23.82
C GLN A 30 6.33 12.72 23.90
N ASP A 31 6.74 13.14 25.10
CA ASP A 31 8.07 13.70 25.30
C ASP A 31 9.19 12.65 25.11
N ALA A 32 10.43 13.14 25.01
CA ALA A 32 11.60 12.27 24.81
C ALA A 32 11.76 11.21 25.90
N SER A 33 11.42 11.53 27.16
CA SER A 33 11.58 10.64 28.30
C SER A 33 10.53 9.53 28.30
N ALA A 34 9.26 9.88 28.02
CA ALA A 34 8.16 8.94 27.93
C ALA A 34 8.36 7.95 26.77
N SER A 35 8.74 8.48 25.61
CA SER A 35 9.04 7.67 24.44
C SER A 35 10.26 6.78 24.62
N GLY A 36 11.33 7.30 25.23
CA GLY A 36 12.52 6.51 25.53
C GLY A 36 12.23 5.38 26.52
N ASN A 37 11.43 5.62 27.55
CA ASN A 37 11.03 4.59 28.51
C ASN A 37 10.21 3.47 27.84
N LEU A 38 9.28 3.82 26.94
CA LEU A 38 8.52 2.82 26.19
C LEU A 38 9.44 1.95 25.33
N SER A 39 10.38 2.57 24.59
CA SER A 39 11.36 1.85 23.78
C SER A 39 12.30 1.01 24.64
N PHE A 40 12.73 1.50 25.81
CA PHE A 40 13.54 0.74 26.76
C PHE A 40 12.83 -0.51 27.27
N LYS A 41 11.54 -0.43 27.62
CA LYS A 41 10.76 -1.60 28.04
C LYS A 41 10.69 -2.68 26.95
N VAL A 42 10.50 -2.25 25.70
CA VAL A 42 10.50 -3.17 24.55
C VAL A 42 11.90 -3.77 24.36
N SER A 43 12.95 -2.96 24.41
CA SER A 43 14.33 -3.41 24.35
C SER A 43 14.69 -4.41 25.44
N TYR A 44 14.31 -4.13 26.68
CA TYR A 44 14.52 -5.03 27.81
C TYR A 44 13.87 -6.39 27.55
N LYS A 45 12.61 -6.40 27.11
CA LYS A 45 11.91 -7.65 26.76
C LYS A 45 12.58 -8.41 25.62
N ILE A 46 13.12 -7.71 24.61
CA ILE A 46 13.87 -8.35 23.52
C ILE A 46 15.14 -9.02 24.05
N VAL A 47 15.90 -8.33 24.90
CA VAL A 47 17.14 -8.87 25.48
C VAL A 47 16.85 -10.01 26.45
N GLU A 48 15.83 -9.89 27.28
CA GLU A 48 15.38 -10.92 28.23
C GLU A 48 15.01 -12.22 27.49
N ILE A 49 14.13 -12.14 26.48
CA ILE A 49 13.76 -13.29 25.65
C ILE A 49 14.99 -13.86 24.94
N GLY A 50 15.87 -12.99 24.42
CA GLY A 50 17.11 -13.42 23.78
C GLY A 50 18.04 -14.16 24.74
N ASN A 51 18.12 -13.73 26.00
CA ASN A 51 18.90 -14.38 27.05
C ASN A 51 18.36 -15.78 27.38
N GLU A 52 17.03 -15.90 27.52
CA GLU A 52 16.36 -17.18 27.77
C GLU A 52 16.53 -18.16 26.59
N VAL A 53 16.32 -17.70 25.36
CA VAL A 53 16.37 -18.55 24.16
C VAL A 53 17.79 -18.98 23.81
N LEU A 54 18.79 -18.14 24.08
CA LEU A 54 20.20 -18.42 23.79
C LEU A 54 20.96 -19.00 24.99
N GLU A 55 20.28 -19.23 26.11
CA GLU A 55 20.84 -19.74 27.37
C GLU A 55 22.13 -19.00 27.78
N ARG A 56 22.18 -17.67 27.59
CA ARG A 56 23.40 -16.90 27.84
C ARG A 56 23.71 -16.69 29.32
N GLY A 57 22.71 -16.83 30.19
CA GLY A 57 22.88 -16.70 31.63
C GLY A 57 23.29 -15.28 32.07
N LEU A 58 22.90 -14.25 31.30
CA LEU A 58 23.17 -12.87 31.65
C LEU A 58 22.47 -12.49 32.95
N ASP A 59 23.15 -11.67 33.77
CA ASP A 59 22.53 -11.08 34.96
C ASP A 59 21.60 -9.89 34.60
N GLU A 60 20.79 -9.45 35.57
CA GLU A 60 19.83 -8.35 35.35
C GLU A 60 20.52 -7.04 34.93
N THR A 61 21.70 -6.74 35.46
CA THR A 61 22.45 -5.52 35.14
C THR A 61 23.02 -5.57 33.72
N GLU A 62 23.46 -6.74 33.27
CA GLU A 62 23.89 -6.95 31.89
C GLU A 62 22.72 -6.78 30.92
N ILE A 63 21.55 -7.31 31.26
CA ILE A 63 20.33 -7.15 30.45
C ILE A 63 19.98 -5.66 30.31
N GLU A 64 20.02 -4.89 31.39
CA GLU A 64 19.76 -3.45 31.35
C GLU A 64 20.75 -2.70 30.44
N VAL A 65 22.04 -3.01 30.54
CA VAL A 65 23.09 -2.40 29.70
C VAL A 65 22.87 -2.71 28.22
N PHE A 66 22.52 -3.96 27.89
CA PHE A 66 22.19 -4.33 26.52
C PHE A 66 20.89 -3.66 26.04
N ALA A 67 19.88 -3.57 26.90
CA ALA A 67 18.61 -2.92 26.59
C ALA A 67 18.80 -1.43 26.27
N ASP A 68 19.61 -0.72 27.05
CA ASP A 68 19.95 0.69 26.82
C ASP A 68 20.67 0.88 25.47
N ARG A 69 21.61 -0.03 25.14
CA ARG A 69 22.31 0.01 23.85
C ARG A 69 21.38 -0.19 22.65
N ILE A 70 20.30 -0.97 22.79
CA ILE A 70 19.37 -1.23 21.69
C ILE A 70 18.10 -0.36 21.73
N GLU A 71 17.84 0.41 22.78
CA GLU A 71 16.70 1.33 22.91
C GLU A 71 16.58 2.29 21.71
N TYR A 72 17.69 2.97 21.38
CA TYR A 72 17.70 3.89 20.24
C TYR A 72 17.35 3.22 18.91
N PRO A 73 18.01 2.12 18.46
CA PRO A 73 17.67 1.47 17.21
C PRO A 73 16.27 0.83 17.24
N VAL A 74 15.82 0.27 18.37
CA VAL A 74 14.45 -0.26 18.52
C VAL A 74 13.42 0.85 18.31
N ARG A 75 13.64 2.04 18.89
CA ARG A 75 12.76 3.20 18.66
C ARG A 75 12.71 3.60 17.18
N LYS A 76 13.85 3.67 16.50
CA LYS A 76 13.89 4.02 15.07
C LYS A 76 13.22 2.96 14.18
N LEU A 77 13.37 1.68 14.51
CA LEU A 77 12.68 0.60 13.80
C LEU A 77 11.17 0.60 14.05
N ALA A 78 10.73 1.00 15.25
CA ALA A 78 9.31 1.15 15.56
C ALA A 78 8.67 2.23 14.66
N HIS A 79 9.27 3.43 14.60
CA HIS A 79 8.81 4.49 13.69
C HIS A 79 8.83 4.06 12.22
N MET A 80 9.91 3.44 11.75
CA MET A 80 9.97 2.91 10.39
C MET A 80 8.82 1.92 10.11
N THR A 81 8.47 1.08 11.10
CA THR A 81 7.36 0.12 11.00
C THR A 81 6.00 0.80 11.00
N GLU A 82 5.83 1.87 11.77
CA GLU A 82 4.61 2.69 11.76
C GLU A 82 4.36 3.30 10.38
N TYR A 83 5.40 3.89 9.77
CA TYR A 83 5.32 4.45 8.41
C TYR A 83 5.17 3.38 7.34
N PHE A 84 5.75 2.19 7.53
CA PHE A 84 5.46 1.02 6.68
C PHE A 84 3.97 0.66 6.71
N MET A 85 3.37 0.57 7.90
CA MET A 85 1.96 0.21 8.07
C MET A 85 1.03 1.31 7.55
N LEU A 86 1.38 2.58 7.78
CA LEU A 86 0.67 3.72 7.18
C LEU A 86 0.70 3.65 5.65
N ALA A 87 1.87 3.39 5.06
CA ALA A 87 2.03 3.28 3.63
C ALA A 87 1.22 2.11 3.03
N VAL A 88 1.15 0.97 3.70
CA VAL A 88 0.28 -0.14 3.32
C VAL A 88 -1.19 0.29 3.36
N ALA A 89 -1.61 0.91 4.46
CA ALA A 89 -2.99 1.34 4.68
C ALA A 89 -3.45 2.42 3.69
N VAL A 90 -2.55 3.33 3.28
CA VAL A 90 -2.80 4.38 2.27
C VAL A 90 -2.78 3.79 0.86
N SER A 91 -1.82 2.91 0.56
CA SER A 91 -1.61 2.38 -0.79
C SER A 91 -2.70 1.41 -1.23
N PHE A 92 -3.26 0.63 -0.30
CA PHE A 92 -4.25 -0.40 -0.63
C PHE A 92 -5.54 0.20 -1.25
N PRO A 93 -6.20 1.21 -0.65
CA PRO A 93 -7.30 1.95 -1.28
C PRO A 93 -6.97 2.50 -2.66
N PHE A 94 -5.83 3.19 -2.80
CA PHE A 94 -5.41 3.76 -4.08
C PHE A 94 -5.22 2.69 -5.15
N TYR A 95 -4.65 1.54 -4.80
CA TYR A 95 -4.51 0.39 -5.71
C TYR A 95 -5.86 -0.13 -6.19
N VAL A 96 -6.81 -0.27 -5.27
CA VAL A 96 -8.18 -0.72 -5.57
C VAL A 96 -8.90 0.28 -6.47
N TYR A 97 -8.67 1.59 -6.28
CA TYR A 97 -9.25 2.66 -7.11
C TYR A 97 -8.57 2.88 -8.46
N GLY A 98 -7.47 2.19 -8.72
CA GLY A 98 -6.89 2.12 -10.06
C GLY A 98 -5.52 2.76 -10.22
N LEU A 99 -5.02 3.45 -9.18
CA LEU A 99 -3.64 3.97 -9.16
C LEU A 99 -2.66 2.81 -8.93
N ARG A 100 -1.74 2.58 -9.86
CA ARG A 100 -0.84 1.41 -9.83
C ARG A 100 0.54 1.76 -10.35
N GLY A 101 1.54 0.96 -9.98
CA GLY A 101 2.91 1.13 -10.44
C GLY A 101 3.49 2.47 -9.97
N PHE A 102 4.14 3.18 -10.89
CA PHE A 102 4.85 4.43 -10.57
C PHE A 102 3.94 5.55 -10.04
N PRO A 103 2.73 5.83 -10.61
CA PRO A 103 1.79 6.78 -10.01
C PRO A 103 1.40 6.49 -8.56
N LEU A 104 1.24 5.21 -8.20
CA LEU A 104 0.94 4.83 -6.81
C LEU A 104 2.12 5.15 -5.90
N MET A 105 3.34 4.85 -6.36
CA MET A 105 4.57 5.18 -5.64
C MET A 105 4.70 6.69 -5.39
N LEU A 106 4.41 7.51 -6.39
CA LEU A 106 4.47 8.96 -6.24
C LEU A 106 3.40 9.49 -5.28
N VAL A 107 2.13 9.10 -5.46
CA VAL A 107 1.03 9.65 -4.66
C VAL A 107 1.12 9.17 -3.21
N ALA A 108 1.23 7.86 -2.98
CA ALA A 108 1.31 7.31 -1.63
C ALA A 108 2.64 7.70 -0.95
N GLY A 109 3.74 7.71 -1.71
CA GLY A 109 5.05 8.14 -1.23
C GLY A 109 5.04 9.60 -0.79
N LEU A 110 4.50 10.50 -1.61
CA LEU A 110 4.40 11.93 -1.25
C LEU A 110 3.55 12.13 0.01
N ILE A 111 2.44 11.41 0.15
CA ILE A 111 1.59 11.48 1.35
C ILE A 111 2.38 11.02 2.60
N CYS A 112 3.08 9.88 2.52
CA CYS A 112 3.82 9.35 3.66
C CYS A 112 5.02 10.24 4.03
N VAL A 113 5.77 10.73 3.05
CA VAL A 113 6.91 11.64 3.27
C VAL A 113 6.45 12.98 3.83
N ALA A 114 5.35 13.53 3.32
CA ALA A 114 4.77 14.76 3.86
C ALA A 114 4.27 14.56 5.29
N PHE A 115 3.69 13.38 5.60
CA PHE A 115 3.28 13.05 6.96
C PHE A 115 4.49 12.89 7.90
N ALA A 116 5.56 12.21 7.46
CA ALA A 116 6.80 12.09 8.23
C ALA A 116 7.46 13.44 8.51
N ALA A 117 7.50 14.33 7.51
CA ALA A 117 7.99 15.69 7.71
C ALA A 117 7.09 16.50 8.67
N GLY A 118 5.77 16.33 8.59
CA GLY A 118 4.82 16.96 9.50
C GLY A 118 4.92 16.43 10.93
N ASP A 119 5.25 15.15 11.08
CA ASP A 119 5.46 14.50 12.36
C ASP A 119 6.71 15.01 13.06
N GLU A 120 7.85 15.06 12.36
CA GLU A 120 9.09 15.67 12.86
C GLU A 120 8.93 17.16 13.18
N TYR A 121 8.15 17.87 12.37
CA TYR A 121 7.78 19.26 12.67
C TYR A 121 6.95 19.35 13.96
N HIS A 122 5.95 18.48 14.15
CA HIS A 122 5.18 18.45 15.40
C HIS A 122 6.07 18.11 16.60
N GLN A 123 6.95 17.13 16.42
CA GLN A 123 7.88 16.66 17.44
C GLN A 123 8.86 17.76 17.88
N SER A 124 9.20 18.70 16.99
CA SER A 124 10.04 19.87 17.34
C SER A 124 9.42 20.81 18.39
N PHE A 125 8.11 20.74 18.59
CA PHE A 125 7.42 21.49 19.65
C PHE A 125 7.33 20.72 20.98
N VAL A 126 7.77 19.45 21.00
CA VAL A 126 7.71 18.60 22.18
C VAL A 126 9.03 18.67 22.95
N ALA A 127 8.93 18.80 24.28
CA ALA A 127 10.11 18.96 25.14
C ALA A 127 11.10 17.79 25.00
N GLY A 128 12.38 18.13 24.82
CA GLY A 128 13.47 17.16 24.74
C GLY A 128 13.59 16.41 23.41
N ARG A 129 12.75 16.71 22.41
CA ARG A 129 12.83 16.13 21.07
C ARG A 129 13.34 17.17 20.07
N GLY A 130 14.27 16.77 19.21
CA GLY A 130 14.87 17.63 18.20
C GLY A 130 14.54 17.12 16.80
N PRO A 131 14.15 17.98 15.85
CA PRO A 131 13.82 17.55 14.50
C PRO A 131 15.06 17.02 13.78
N SER A 132 14.89 15.90 13.08
CA SER A 132 15.98 15.19 12.41
C SER A 132 15.58 14.76 11.02
N ILE A 133 16.24 15.35 10.01
CA ILE A 133 16.05 14.98 8.60
C ILE A 133 16.39 13.50 8.35
N LYS A 134 17.30 12.93 9.16
CA LYS A 134 17.65 11.51 9.09
C LYS A 134 16.46 10.62 9.45
N ASP A 135 15.63 11.06 10.37
CA ASP A 135 14.49 10.30 10.85
C ASP A 135 13.38 10.25 9.80
N VAL A 136 13.07 11.40 9.18
CA VAL A 136 12.22 11.46 7.96
C VAL A 136 12.73 10.50 6.89
N GLY A 137 14.05 10.43 6.69
CA GLY A 137 14.67 9.55 5.70
C GLY A 137 14.46 8.06 6.02
N ILE A 138 14.66 7.65 7.27
CA ILE A 138 14.44 6.26 7.73
C ILE A 138 12.96 5.88 7.60
N ASP A 139 12.06 6.76 8.03
CA ASP A 139 10.62 6.55 7.94
C ASP A 139 10.13 6.46 6.49
N SER A 140 10.74 7.26 5.60
CA SER A 140 10.48 7.21 4.16
C SER A 140 10.90 5.87 3.54
N ILE A 141 11.97 5.23 4.05
CA ILE A 141 12.38 3.89 3.61
C ILE A 141 11.32 2.86 4.03
N GLY A 142 10.81 2.96 5.28
CA GLY A 142 9.69 2.13 5.74
C GLY A 142 8.46 2.28 4.84
N ALA A 143 8.09 3.53 4.53
CA ALA A 143 6.96 3.82 3.64
C ALA A 143 7.17 3.25 2.23
N PHE A 144 8.37 3.36 1.67
CA PHE A 144 8.71 2.80 0.36
C PHE A 144 8.48 1.27 0.31
N PHE A 145 8.97 0.54 1.31
CA PHE A 145 8.73 -0.91 1.39
C PHE A 145 7.25 -1.26 1.60
N GLY A 146 6.50 -0.44 2.33
CA GLY A 146 5.06 -0.61 2.49
C GLY A 146 4.31 -0.50 1.16
N ILE A 147 4.63 0.51 0.35
CA ILE A 147 4.06 0.69 -0.99
C ILE A 147 4.40 -0.50 -1.89
N LEU A 148 5.67 -0.93 -1.92
CA LEU A 148 6.10 -2.08 -2.71
C LEU A 148 5.36 -3.36 -2.34
N THR A 149 5.18 -3.59 -1.03
CA THR A 149 4.46 -4.75 -0.52
C THR A 149 3.03 -4.80 -1.07
N VAL A 150 2.31 -3.67 -1.05
CA VAL A 150 0.97 -3.58 -1.64
C VAL A 150 1.01 -3.85 -3.15
N GLN A 151 1.98 -3.28 -3.87
CA GLN A 151 2.11 -3.52 -5.31
C GLN A 151 2.31 -5.00 -5.63
N ILE A 152 3.20 -5.68 -4.90
CA ILE A 152 3.50 -7.11 -5.10
C ILE A 152 2.27 -7.96 -4.78
N ILE A 153 1.68 -7.80 -3.58
CA ILE A 153 0.51 -8.56 -3.16
C ILE A 153 -0.64 -8.37 -4.15
N CYS A 154 -0.97 -7.12 -4.47
CA CYS A 154 -2.08 -6.86 -5.36
C CYS A 154 -1.79 -7.28 -6.81
N TRP A 155 -0.53 -7.26 -7.25
CA TRP A 155 -0.16 -7.83 -8.54
C TRP A 155 -0.33 -9.35 -8.55
N VAL A 156 0.22 -10.08 -7.57
CA VAL A 156 0.12 -11.54 -7.47
C VAL A 156 -1.33 -12.00 -7.41
N PHE A 157 -2.15 -11.39 -6.55
CA PHE A 157 -3.53 -11.86 -6.32
C PHE A 157 -4.56 -11.27 -7.29
N LEU A 158 -4.43 -10.01 -7.72
CA LEU A 158 -5.45 -9.35 -8.56
C LEU A 158 -5.09 -9.31 -10.05
N ALA A 159 -3.84 -9.53 -10.47
CA ALA A 159 -3.50 -9.55 -11.90
C ALA A 159 -4.13 -10.74 -12.66
N PRO A 160 -4.16 -11.98 -12.13
CA PRO A 160 -4.73 -13.13 -12.84
C PRO A 160 -6.22 -12.98 -13.15
N ALA A 161 -7.01 -12.47 -12.19
CA ALA A 161 -8.44 -12.23 -12.39
C ALA A 161 -8.70 -11.14 -13.45
N ARG A 162 -7.80 -10.16 -13.58
CA ARG A 162 -7.91 -9.06 -14.55
C ARG A 162 -7.45 -9.46 -15.95
N SER A 163 -6.40 -10.27 -16.05
CA SER A 163 -5.94 -10.79 -17.34
C SER A 163 -6.98 -11.70 -17.98
N ALA A 164 -7.65 -12.55 -17.18
CA ALA A 164 -8.77 -13.38 -17.64
C ALA A 164 -9.91 -12.54 -18.24
N ARG A 165 -10.40 -11.52 -17.52
CA ARG A 165 -11.46 -10.62 -18.03
C ARG A 165 -11.06 -9.89 -19.31
N ARG A 166 -9.81 -9.43 -19.42
CA ARG A 166 -9.29 -8.79 -20.65
C ARG A 166 -9.27 -9.76 -21.83
N GLN A 167 -8.91 -11.02 -21.59
CA GLN A 167 -8.91 -12.06 -22.63
C GLN A 167 -10.34 -12.37 -23.10
N GLU A 168 -11.30 -12.47 -22.17
CA GLU A 168 -12.72 -12.65 -22.50
C GLU A 168 -13.27 -11.49 -23.35
N GLU A 169 -12.98 -10.24 -22.96
CA GLU A 169 -13.42 -9.07 -23.70
C GLU A 169 -12.80 -9.00 -25.10
N PHE A 170 -11.51 -9.34 -25.23
CA PHE A 170 -10.85 -9.44 -26.53
C PHE A 170 -11.47 -10.55 -27.40
N ALA A 171 -11.74 -11.72 -26.82
CA ALA A 171 -12.38 -12.84 -27.51
C ALA A 171 -13.80 -12.47 -27.99
N TYR A 172 -14.58 -11.81 -27.14
CA TYR A 172 -15.90 -11.28 -27.49
C TYR A 172 -15.83 -10.28 -28.65
N ARG A 173 -14.96 -9.26 -28.55
CA ARG A 173 -14.74 -8.26 -29.62
C ARG A 173 -14.25 -8.89 -30.93
N LYS A 174 -13.50 -9.99 -30.87
CA LYS A 174 -13.04 -10.74 -32.06
C LYS A 174 -14.18 -11.55 -32.69
N ARG A 175 -15.05 -12.17 -31.90
CA ARG A 175 -16.24 -12.90 -32.38
C ARG A 175 -17.24 -11.94 -33.02
N ALA A 176 -17.56 -10.82 -32.36
CA ALA A 176 -18.46 -9.79 -32.91
C ALA A 176 -17.98 -9.27 -34.27
N ARG A 177 -16.68 -8.96 -34.42
CA ARG A 177 -16.11 -8.53 -35.70
C ARG A 177 -16.18 -9.59 -36.81
N ARG A 178 -16.02 -10.87 -36.47
CA ARG A 178 -16.16 -11.98 -37.44
C ARG A 178 -17.60 -12.14 -37.90
N GLU A 179 -18.56 -12.05 -36.98
CA GLU A 179 -19.98 -12.10 -37.31
C GLU A 179 -20.40 -10.92 -38.20
N GLU A 180 -19.95 -9.70 -37.89
CA GLU A 180 -20.21 -8.53 -38.73
C GLU A 180 -19.61 -8.69 -40.14
N ALA A 181 -18.38 -9.19 -40.24
CA ALA A 181 -17.74 -9.47 -41.52
C ALA A 181 -18.53 -10.52 -42.33
N HIS A 182 -19.01 -11.58 -41.68
CA HIS A 182 -19.84 -12.60 -42.31
C HIS A 182 -21.17 -12.02 -42.81
N ARG A 183 -21.88 -11.25 -41.96
CA ARG A 183 -23.14 -10.58 -42.35
C ARG A 183 -22.95 -9.62 -43.52
N ARG A 184 -21.84 -8.87 -43.55
CA ARG A 184 -21.48 -8.00 -44.68
C ARG A 184 -21.25 -8.80 -45.96
N GLN A 185 -20.52 -9.90 -45.89
CA GLN A 185 -20.29 -10.77 -47.05
C GLN A 185 -21.60 -11.39 -47.57
N GLU A 186 -22.48 -11.83 -46.67
CA GLU A 186 -23.80 -12.37 -47.05
C GLU A 186 -24.69 -11.30 -47.70
N ALA A 187 -24.68 -10.06 -47.19
CA ALA A 187 -25.41 -8.95 -47.79
C ALA A 187 -24.93 -8.66 -49.22
N ILE A 188 -23.61 -8.58 -49.42
CA ILE A 188 -23.01 -8.37 -50.76
C ILE A 188 -23.41 -9.52 -51.71
N ARG A 189 -23.30 -10.78 -51.26
CA ARG A 189 -23.70 -11.94 -52.07
C ARG A 189 -25.19 -11.90 -52.44
N ARG A 190 -26.06 -11.47 -51.52
CA ARG A 190 -27.51 -11.31 -51.79
C ARG A 190 -27.77 -10.19 -52.79
N GLU A 191 -27.10 -9.06 -52.67
CA GLU A 191 -27.21 -7.95 -53.63
C GLU A 191 -26.73 -8.36 -55.02
N ASP A 192 -25.60 -9.04 -55.13
CA ASP A 192 -25.07 -9.54 -56.40
C ASP A 192 -26.02 -10.56 -57.05
N ALA A 193 -26.57 -11.48 -56.27
CA ALA A 193 -27.58 -12.43 -56.75
C ALA A 193 -28.84 -11.70 -57.27
N ALA A 194 -29.31 -10.68 -56.55
CA ALA A 194 -30.44 -9.85 -56.98
C ALA A 194 -30.13 -9.05 -58.26
N ARG A 195 -28.91 -8.51 -58.40
CA ARG A 195 -28.44 -7.84 -59.63
C ARG A 195 -28.40 -8.81 -60.81
N ARG A 196 -27.86 -10.02 -60.62
CA ARG A 196 -27.82 -11.06 -61.67
C ARG A 196 -29.22 -11.48 -62.12
N ARG A 197 -30.17 -11.64 -61.18
CA ARG A 197 -31.57 -11.92 -61.52
C ARG A 197 -32.16 -10.81 -62.37
N ARG A 198 -32.02 -9.53 -61.97
CA ARG A 198 -32.51 -8.38 -62.75
C ARG A 198 -31.95 -8.33 -64.17
N ARG A 199 -30.66 -8.62 -64.37
CA ARG A 199 -30.03 -8.68 -65.70
C ARG A 199 -30.51 -9.83 -66.59
N ARG A 200 -31.20 -10.84 -66.04
CA ARG A 200 -31.71 -11.98 -66.81
C ARG A 200 -33.14 -11.74 -67.35
N TYR A 201 -33.78 -10.64 -66.96
CA TYR A 201 -35.12 -10.24 -67.39
C TYR A 201 -35.13 -9.02 -68.33
N TYR A 202 -33.96 -8.52 -68.71
CA TYR A 202 -33.72 -7.51 -69.75
C TYR A 202 -32.82 -8.14 -70.81
#